data_AF-T0Z0H6-F1
#
_entry.id   AF-T0Z0H6-F1
#
_cell.length_a   1.000
_cell.length_b   1.000
_cell.length_c   1.000
_cell.angle_alpha   90.00
_cell.angle_beta   90.00
_cell.angle_gamma   90.00
#
_symmetry.space_group_name_H-M   'P 1'
#
loop_
_entity.id
_entity.type
_entity.pdbx_description
1 polymer ?
#
loop_
_entity_poly.entity_id
_entity_poly.type
_entity_poly.pdbx_seq_one_letter_code
_entity_poly.pdbx_strand_id
1 'polypeptide(L)'
;MEGMDAGYMIYILALRTLNRYVPLLYHYAESDPVHPWLLYGTLRQMVGEVSTFSDRVNFLGETDQSAEPLPPYDHQDIWGCLTKAQTVLFTLLNNLTVGPDLIIRLEKSDESYNGALSQSFFSPRTRYYLVVKTEGDQERDSSSFFMDNAKVGPPSVMSSLIRRALPGVEITSMSGPP
;
A
#
# COMPACT_ATOMS: atom_id res chain seq x y z
N MET A 1 9.64 22.28 15.87
CA MET A 1 9.68 21.78 14.48
C MET A 1 9.45 20.28 14.63
N GLU A 2 8.19 19.85 14.55
CA GLU A 2 7.83 18.43 14.62
C GLU A 2 8.60 17.67 13.54
N GLY A 3 9.23 16.57 13.92
CA GLY A 3 9.97 15.73 12.99
C GLY A 3 9.05 15.29 11.87
N MET A 4 9.42 15.60 10.64
CA MET A 4 8.69 15.19 9.46
C MET A 4 8.48 13.68 9.51
N ASP A 5 7.22 13.24 9.49
CA ASP A 5 6.87 11.82 9.48
C ASP A 5 7.58 11.14 8.31
N ALA A 6 8.40 10.13 8.61
CA ALA A 6 9.16 9.37 7.62
C ALA A 6 8.22 8.77 6.57
N GLY A 7 7.00 8.48 6.98
CA GLY A 7 5.95 8.02 6.14
C GLY A 7 5.45 9.03 5.10
N TYR A 8 5.11 10.22 5.56
CA TYR A 8 4.79 11.36 4.68
C TYR A 8 5.92 11.67 3.69
N MET A 9 7.18 11.55 4.12
CA MET A 9 8.34 11.69 3.23
C MET A 9 8.35 10.63 2.11
N ILE A 10 8.14 9.36 2.45
CA ILE A 10 8.06 8.26 1.47
C ILE A 10 6.94 8.54 0.46
N TYR A 11 5.79 9.00 0.92
CA TYR A 11 4.67 9.38 0.06
C TYR A 11 5.05 10.50 -0.92
N ILE A 12 5.65 11.61 -0.44
CA ILE A 12 6.08 12.71 -1.31
C ILE A 12 7.13 12.24 -2.32
N LEU A 13 8.07 11.39 -1.92
CA LEU A 13 9.10 10.85 -2.81
C LEU A 13 8.49 9.95 -3.90
N ALA A 14 7.59 9.05 -3.54
CA ALA A 14 6.87 8.21 -4.49
C ALA A 14 6.04 9.06 -5.47
N LEU A 15 5.30 10.04 -4.95
CA LEU A 15 4.50 10.96 -5.77
C LEU A 15 5.39 11.79 -6.71
N ARG A 16 6.55 12.27 -6.23
CA ARG A 16 7.53 12.98 -7.06
C ARG A 16 8.02 12.10 -8.22
N THR A 17 8.34 10.83 -7.94
CA THR A 17 8.75 9.87 -8.97
C THR A 17 7.65 9.71 -10.02
N LEU A 18 6.40 9.49 -9.61
CA LEU A 18 5.28 9.36 -10.55
C LEU A 18 5.04 10.65 -11.34
N ASN A 19 5.08 11.81 -10.69
CA ASN A 19 4.91 13.11 -11.35
C ASN A 19 6.04 13.46 -12.33
N ARG A 20 7.18 12.77 -12.28
CA ARG A 20 8.23 12.87 -13.30
C ARG A 20 7.90 12.01 -14.53
N TYR A 21 7.53 10.75 -14.31
CA TYR A 21 7.40 9.78 -15.40
C TYR A 21 6.05 9.85 -16.13
N VAL A 22 4.95 10.10 -15.40
CA VAL A 22 3.60 10.12 -16.00
C VAL A 22 3.50 11.19 -17.11
N PRO A 23 3.87 12.46 -16.90
CA PRO A 23 3.82 13.46 -17.97
C PRO A 23 4.72 13.12 -19.17
N LEU A 24 5.89 12.52 -18.92
CA LEU A 24 6.80 12.10 -19.99
C LEU A 24 6.20 10.97 -20.83
N LEU A 25 5.55 9.99 -20.20
CA LEU A 25 4.86 8.91 -20.92
C LEU A 25 3.65 9.42 -21.70
N TYR A 26 2.91 10.40 -21.17
CA TYR A 26 1.87 11.10 -21.92
C TYR A 26 2.46 11.81 -23.14
N HIS A 27 3.57 12.53 -22.97
CA HIS A 27 4.26 13.19 -24.08
C HIS A 27 4.66 12.20 -25.19
N TYR A 28 5.23 11.04 -24.84
CA TYR A 28 5.55 10.00 -25.80
C TYR A 28 4.33 9.43 -26.53
N ALA A 29 3.16 9.41 -25.88
CA ALA A 29 1.91 8.93 -26.47
C ALA A 29 1.23 9.96 -27.39
N GLU A 30 1.49 11.26 -27.16
CA GLU A 30 0.92 12.37 -27.93
C GLU A 30 1.76 12.74 -29.17
N SER A 31 3.05 12.43 -29.17
CA SER A 31 3.99 12.78 -30.24
C SER A 31 4.08 11.75 -31.36
N ASP A 32 4.86 12.08 -32.39
CA ASP A 32 5.33 11.14 -33.41
C ASP A 32 5.91 9.84 -32.80
N PRO A 33 6.01 8.75 -33.59
CA PRO A 33 6.50 7.46 -33.12
C PRO A 33 7.86 7.58 -32.42
N VAL A 34 7.86 7.36 -31.11
CA VAL A 34 9.08 7.34 -30.30
C VAL A 34 9.86 6.07 -30.59
N HIS A 35 11.17 6.20 -30.79
CA HIS A 35 12.02 5.03 -30.99
C HIS A 35 11.94 4.09 -29.76
N PRO A 36 11.70 2.78 -29.92
CA PRO A 36 11.40 1.90 -28.79
C PRO A 36 12.51 1.80 -27.74
N TRP A 37 13.76 2.00 -28.16
CA TRP A 37 14.90 2.10 -27.24
C TRP A 37 14.72 3.19 -26.17
N LEU A 38 14.16 4.35 -26.55
CA LEU A 38 13.94 5.46 -25.63
C LEU A 38 12.81 5.13 -24.64
N LEU A 39 11.72 4.56 -25.13
CA LEU A 39 10.61 4.11 -24.28
C LEU A 39 11.09 3.05 -23.29
N TYR A 40 11.77 2.02 -23.77
CA TYR A 40 12.27 0.94 -22.92
C TYR A 40 13.28 1.45 -21.88
N GLY A 41 14.21 2.31 -22.28
CA GLY A 41 15.15 2.96 -21.36
C GLY A 41 14.44 3.75 -20.26
N THR A 42 13.40 4.50 -20.61
CA THR A 42 12.57 5.26 -19.65
C THR A 42 11.84 4.33 -18.67
N LEU A 43 11.30 3.20 -19.15
CA LEU A 43 10.65 2.21 -18.28
C LEU A 43 11.65 1.53 -17.33
N ARG A 44 12.87 1.23 -17.78
CA ARG A 44 13.93 0.69 -16.90
C ARG A 44 14.31 1.69 -15.80
N GLN A 45 14.41 2.97 -16.13
CA GLN A 45 14.66 4.03 -15.13
C GLN A 45 13.52 4.12 -14.11
N MET A 46 12.27 4.04 -14.58
CA MET A 46 11.10 4.04 -13.71
C MET A 46 11.11 2.82 -12.77
N VAL A 47 11.46 1.62 -13.26
CA VAL A 47 11.61 0.42 -12.40
C VAL A 47 12.64 0.66 -11.30
N GLY A 48 13.83 1.17 -11.64
CA GLY A 48 14.88 1.44 -10.66
C GLY A 48 14.50 2.51 -9.62
N GLU A 49 13.77 3.55 -10.01
CA GLU A 49 13.30 4.56 -9.05
C GLU A 49 12.21 4.01 -8.14
N VAL A 50 11.18 3.34 -8.70
CA VAL A 50 10.04 2.85 -7.94
C VAL A 50 10.43 1.66 -7.03
N SER A 51 11.44 0.86 -7.41
CA SER A 51 11.98 -0.21 -6.55
C SER A 51 12.55 0.30 -5.23
N THR A 52 12.90 1.59 -5.13
CA THR A 52 13.35 2.21 -3.87
C THR A 52 12.30 2.09 -2.76
N PHE A 53 11.02 1.94 -3.13
CA PHE A 53 9.90 1.83 -2.22
C PHE A 53 9.42 0.38 -2.04
N SER A 54 10.17 -0.61 -2.54
CA SER A 54 9.83 -2.03 -2.47
C SER A 54 10.95 -2.84 -1.82
N ASP A 55 10.56 -3.85 -1.05
CA ASP A 55 11.43 -4.88 -0.47
C ASP A 55 11.47 -6.17 -1.32
N ARG A 56 10.59 -6.29 -2.33
CA ARG A 56 10.38 -7.51 -3.14
C ARG A 56 10.97 -7.46 -4.53
N VAL A 57 11.32 -6.26 -4.99
CA VAL A 57 11.79 -6.02 -6.35
C VAL A 57 13.01 -5.12 -6.27
N ASN A 58 14.12 -5.53 -6.88
CA ASN A 58 15.33 -4.72 -6.88
C ASN A 58 15.39 -3.77 -8.09
N PHE A 59 16.45 -2.95 -8.15
CA PHE A 59 16.62 -1.92 -9.20
C PHE A 59 16.80 -2.48 -10.63
N LEU A 60 17.09 -3.78 -10.77
CA LEU A 60 17.13 -4.46 -12.07
C LEU A 60 15.80 -5.12 -12.45
N GLY A 61 14.80 -5.09 -11.56
CA GLY A 61 13.49 -5.70 -11.76
C GLY A 61 13.43 -7.20 -11.43
N GLU A 62 14.43 -7.73 -10.73
CA GLU A 62 14.41 -9.10 -10.20
C GLU A 62 13.43 -9.17 -9.03
N THR A 63 12.67 -10.26 -8.95
CA THR A 63 11.69 -10.51 -7.89
C THR A 63 11.93 -11.87 -7.23
N ASP A 64 11.38 -12.09 -6.04
CA ASP A 64 11.47 -13.40 -5.36
C ASP A 64 10.90 -14.56 -6.19
N GLN A 65 9.95 -14.27 -7.07
CA GLN A 65 9.31 -15.26 -7.95
C GLN A 65 10.02 -15.41 -9.30
N SER A 66 10.77 -14.40 -9.71
CA SER A 66 11.48 -14.35 -10.98
C SER A 66 12.81 -13.62 -10.78
N ALA A 67 13.86 -14.40 -10.53
CA ALA A 67 15.22 -13.91 -10.38
C ALA A 67 15.83 -13.39 -11.71
N GLU A 68 15.06 -13.35 -12.79
CA GLU A 68 15.53 -12.80 -14.06
C GLU A 68 15.33 -11.28 -14.08
N PRO A 69 16.40 -10.49 -14.28
CA PRO A 69 16.29 -9.04 -14.39
C PRO A 69 15.54 -8.64 -15.66
N LEU A 70 15.23 -7.35 -15.78
CA LEU A 70 14.76 -6.80 -17.04
C LEU A 70 15.77 -7.11 -18.16
N PRO A 71 15.32 -7.70 -19.29
CA PRO A 71 16.22 -8.12 -20.35
C PRO A 71 17.01 -6.94 -20.92
N PRO A 72 18.18 -7.19 -21.53
CA PRO A 72 18.81 -6.16 -22.36
C PRO A 72 17.85 -5.76 -23.48
N TYR A 73 17.97 -4.52 -23.97
CA TYR A 73 17.16 -4.07 -25.10
C TYR A 73 17.40 -4.97 -26.32
N ASP A 74 16.34 -5.57 -26.82
CA ASP A 74 16.32 -6.31 -28.08
C ASP A 74 15.32 -5.65 -29.03
N HIS A 75 15.79 -5.15 -30.16
CA HIS A 75 14.91 -4.54 -31.16
C HIS A 75 14.08 -5.58 -31.92
N GLN A 76 14.58 -6.82 -32.02
CA GLN A 76 13.88 -7.92 -32.68
C GLN A 76 12.79 -8.50 -31.77
N ASP A 77 12.99 -8.45 -30.45
CA ASP A 77 11.99 -8.81 -29.44
C ASP A 77 11.66 -7.64 -28.49
N ILE A 78 11.21 -6.53 -29.08
CA ILE A 78 10.81 -5.36 -28.30
C ILE A 78 9.59 -5.64 -27.42
N TRP A 79 8.71 -6.54 -27.87
CA TRP A 79 7.50 -6.88 -27.13
C TRP A 79 7.83 -7.62 -25.84
N GLY A 80 8.77 -8.58 -25.86
CA GLY A 80 9.27 -9.25 -24.66
C GLY A 80 9.86 -8.27 -23.65
N CYS A 81 10.68 -7.33 -24.13
CA CYS A 81 11.27 -6.26 -23.31
C CYS A 81 10.20 -5.41 -22.60
N LEU A 82 9.24 -4.87 -23.36
CA LEU A 82 8.19 -4.00 -22.83
C LEU A 82 7.23 -4.75 -21.90
N THR A 83 6.86 -5.98 -22.24
CA THR A 83 5.94 -6.80 -21.43
C THR A 83 6.55 -7.13 -20.06
N LYS A 84 7.83 -7.50 -20.02
CA LYS A 84 8.53 -7.73 -18.74
C LYS A 84 8.60 -6.46 -17.91
N ALA A 85 8.98 -5.32 -18.51
CA ALA A 85 9.03 -4.04 -17.82
C ALA A 85 7.66 -3.61 -17.26
N GLN A 86 6.60 -3.75 -18.04
CA GLN A 86 5.23 -3.48 -17.61
C GLN A 86 4.84 -4.36 -16.42
N THR A 87 5.13 -5.66 -16.47
CA THR A 87 4.79 -6.62 -15.41
C THR A 87 5.48 -6.25 -14.09
N VAL A 88 6.77 -5.92 -14.15
CA VAL A 88 7.53 -5.46 -12.99
C VAL A 88 7.00 -4.14 -12.46
N LEU A 89 6.73 -3.15 -13.34
CA LEU A 89 6.16 -1.87 -12.94
C LEU A 89 4.78 -2.03 -12.29
N PHE A 90 3.90 -2.87 -12.82
CA PHE A 90 2.59 -3.10 -12.21
C PHE A 90 2.71 -3.75 -10.84
N THR A 91 3.66 -4.68 -10.67
CA THR A 91 3.97 -5.26 -9.36
C THR A 91 4.44 -4.18 -8.39
N LEU A 92 5.37 -3.32 -8.80
CA LEU A 92 5.88 -2.21 -8.00
C LEU A 92 4.77 -1.21 -7.63
N LEU A 93 3.97 -0.77 -8.60
CA LEU A 93 2.93 0.23 -8.43
C LEU A 93 1.77 -0.28 -7.56
N ASN A 94 1.37 -1.54 -7.69
CA ASN A 94 0.34 -2.13 -6.83
C ASN A 94 0.79 -2.22 -5.36
N ASN A 95 2.09 -2.45 -5.13
CA ASN A 95 2.67 -2.49 -3.78
C ASN A 95 3.09 -1.10 -3.27
N LEU A 96 3.07 -0.07 -4.11
CA LEU A 96 3.40 1.31 -3.73
C LEU A 96 2.34 1.89 -2.77
N THR A 97 1.11 1.36 -2.82
CA THR A 97 -0.02 1.77 -1.97
C THR A 97 -0.03 1.06 -0.62
N VAL A 98 0.88 1.45 0.26
CA VAL A 98 0.57 1.57 1.69
C VAL A 98 1.19 2.87 2.18
N GLY A 99 0.50 3.98 1.90
CA GLY A 99 0.80 5.23 2.57
C GLY A 99 0.60 5.06 4.10
N PRO A 100 1.53 5.51 4.94
CA PRO A 100 1.42 5.43 6.39
C PRO A 100 0.23 6.21 6.95
N ASP A 101 -0.30 7.17 6.19
CA ASP A 101 -1.54 7.89 6.52
C ASP A 101 -2.79 6.98 6.59
N LEU A 102 -2.71 5.74 6.09
CA LEU A 102 -3.77 4.73 6.15
C LEU A 102 -3.46 3.61 7.16
N ILE A 103 -2.30 3.64 7.82
CA ILE A 103 -1.99 2.75 8.96
C ILE A 103 -2.05 3.58 10.22
N ILE A 104 -3.08 3.34 11.02
CA ILE A 104 -3.23 4.06 12.28
C ILE A 104 -2.92 3.09 13.41
N ARG A 105 -1.79 3.34 14.07
CA ARG A 105 -1.42 2.62 15.28
C ARG A 105 -2.32 3.09 16.41
N LEU A 106 -3.13 2.19 16.95
CA LEU A 106 -3.92 2.49 18.13
C LEU A 106 -3.01 2.48 19.36
N GLU A 107 -3.04 3.57 20.12
CA GLU A 107 -2.31 3.71 21.38
C GLU A 107 -3.18 3.21 22.52
N LYS A 108 -2.59 2.40 23.40
CA LYS A 108 -3.27 1.89 24.59
C LYS A 108 -3.47 3.03 25.59
N SER A 109 -4.71 3.23 26.02
CA SER A 109 -5.10 4.20 27.04
C SER A 109 -6.07 3.54 28.01
N ASP A 110 -5.59 3.28 29.23
CA ASP A 110 -6.34 2.65 30.32
C ASP A 110 -7.05 1.36 29.86
N GLU A 111 -8.38 1.40 29.68
CA GLU A 111 -9.22 0.28 29.21
C GLU A 111 -9.55 0.33 27.70
N SER A 112 -8.88 1.18 26.92
CA SER A 112 -9.19 1.41 25.50
C SER A 112 -7.95 1.50 24.61
N TYR A 113 -8.16 1.41 23.31
CA TYR A 113 -7.15 1.67 22.28
C TYR A 113 -7.66 2.81 21.38
N ASN A 114 -6.87 3.87 21.24
CA ASN A 114 -7.30 5.09 20.53
C ASN A 114 -6.33 5.45 19.41
N GLY A 115 -6.86 5.94 18.30
CA GLY A 115 -6.07 6.47 17.19
C GLY A 115 -6.79 7.65 16.53
N ALA A 116 -6.03 8.67 16.14
CA ALA A 116 -6.58 9.84 15.46
C ALA A 116 -6.74 9.53 13.96
N LEU A 117 -7.99 9.47 13.50
CA LEU A 117 -8.32 9.27 12.08
C LEU A 117 -8.47 10.65 11.41
N SER A 118 -7.65 10.95 10.40
CA SER A 118 -7.80 12.17 9.60
C SER A 118 -8.97 12.04 8.61
N GLN A 119 -9.48 13.17 8.09
CA GLN A 119 -10.56 13.15 7.08
C GLN A 119 -10.17 12.35 5.82
N SER A 120 -8.89 12.36 5.43
CA SER A 120 -8.37 11.58 4.30
C SER A 120 -8.42 10.08 4.51
N PHE A 121 -8.55 9.61 5.76
CA PHE A 121 -8.80 8.20 6.07
C PHE A 121 -10.17 7.75 5.54
N PHE A 122 -11.14 8.67 5.47
CA PHE A 122 -12.51 8.36 5.09
C PHE A 122 -12.78 8.64 3.61
N SER A 123 -12.82 7.58 2.79
CA SER A 123 -13.18 7.67 1.37
C SER A 123 -14.32 6.71 1.00
N PRO A 124 -15.21 7.06 0.07
CA PRO A 124 -16.40 6.26 -0.28
C PRO A 124 -16.13 4.84 -0.78
N ARG A 125 -14.87 4.51 -1.13
CA ARG A 125 -14.47 3.19 -1.65
C ARG A 125 -13.39 2.50 -0.82
N THR A 126 -13.20 2.91 0.43
CA THR A 126 -12.17 2.33 1.30
C THR A 126 -12.75 1.22 2.18
N ARG A 127 -12.01 0.11 2.27
CA ARG A 127 -12.23 -0.93 3.28
C ARG A 127 -11.28 -0.67 4.45
N TYR A 128 -11.80 -0.78 5.66
CA TYR A 128 -11.02 -0.60 6.89
C TYR A 128 -10.71 -1.97 7.49
N TYR A 129 -9.46 -2.15 7.91
CA TYR A 129 -8.99 -3.38 8.52
C TYR A 129 -8.43 -3.09 9.91
N LEU A 130 -8.80 -3.91 10.88
CA LEU A 130 -8.25 -3.87 12.23
C LEU A 130 -7.35 -5.09 12.40
N VAL A 131 -6.05 -4.86 12.56
CA VAL A 131 -5.08 -5.93 12.82
C VAL A 131 -4.94 -6.11 14.34
N VAL A 132 -5.27 -7.31 14.82
CA VAL A 132 -5.16 -7.67 16.24
C VAL A 132 -4.09 -8.74 16.40
N LYS A 133 -3.16 -8.53 17.34
CA LYS A 133 -2.13 -9.50 17.71
C LYS A 133 -2.30 -9.85 19.18
N THR A 134 -2.45 -11.13 19.48
CA THR A 134 -2.59 -11.67 20.84
C THR A 134 -1.46 -12.65 21.15
N GLU A 135 -1.00 -12.68 22.39
CA GLU A 135 -0.11 -13.73 22.90
C GLU A 135 -0.98 -14.87 23.44
N GLY A 136 -1.13 -15.94 22.66
CA GLY A 136 -1.98 -17.10 22.97
C GLY A 136 -2.19 -17.97 21.74
N ASP A 137 -2.58 -19.23 21.94
CA ASP A 137 -2.83 -20.17 20.84
C ASP A 137 -3.96 -19.62 19.94
N GLN A 138 -3.74 -19.62 18.62
CA GLN A 138 -4.67 -19.09 17.61
C GLN A 138 -5.89 -20.01 17.40
N GLU A 139 -6.48 -20.48 18.49
CA GLU A 139 -7.71 -21.27 18.43
C GLU A 139 -8.94 -20.37 18.31
N ARG A 140 -9.95 -20.89 17.61
CA ARG A 140 -11.20 -20.23 17.19
C ARG A 140 -11.92 -19.46 18.31
N ASP A 141 -11.64 -19.77 19.57
CA ASP A 141 -12.20 -19.09 20.73
C ASP A 141 -11.73 -17.64 20.88
N SER A 142 -10.49 -17.31 20.49
CA SER A 142 -9.96 -15.94 20.63
C SER A 142 -10.62 -14.96 19.65
N SER A 143 -10.92 -15.41 18.43
CA SER A 143 -11.59 -14.58 17.43
C SER A 143 -13.08 -14.41 17.75
N SER A 144 -13.78 -15.47 18.14
CA SER A 144 -15.17 -15.39 18.61
C SER A 144 -15.30 -14.45 19.81
N PHE A 145 -14.44 -14.65 20.82
CA PHE A 145 -14.46 -13.82 22.03
C PHE A 145 -14.20 -12.34 21.71
N PHE A 146 -13.24 -12.03 20.83
CA PHE A 146 -13.00 -10.66 20.40
C PHE A 146 -14.20 -10.07 19.68
N MET A 147 -14.82 -10.82 18.77
CA MET A 147 -15.96 -10.35 17.98
C MET A 147 -17.20 -10.07 18.85
N ASP A 148 -17.42 -10.87 19.89
CA ASP A 148 -18.56 -10.71 20.80
C ASP A 148 -18.39 -9.53 21.77
N ASN A 149 -17.15 -9.24 22.18
CA ASN A 149 -16.85 -8.28 23.25
C ASN A 149 -16.28 -6.95 22.76
N ALA A 150 -15.61 -6.92 21.61
CA ALA A 150 -14.98 -5.71 21.10
C ALA A 150 -16.03 -4.68 20.66
N LYS A 151 -15.78 -3.42 21.03
CA LYS A 151 -16.60 -2.27 20.61
C LYS A 151 -15.69 -1.26 19.94
N VAL A 152 -16.07 -0.88 18.72
CA VAL A 152 -15.38 0.16 17.94
C VAL A 152 -16.34 1.31 17.71
N GLY A 153 -15.87 2.53 17.93
CA GLY A 153 -16.67 3.74 17.78
C GLY A 153 -15.94 4.98 18.27
N PRO A 154 -16.51 6.18 18.04
CA PRO A 154 -15.89 7.41 18.49
C PRO A 154 -15.85 7.48 20.03
N PRO A 155 -14.82 8.12 20.62
CA PRO A 155 -14.68 8.22 22.08
C PRO A 155 -15.90 8.84 22.77
N SER A 156 -16.57 9.78 22.11
CA SER A 156 -17.75 10.48 22.62
C SER A 156 -18.93 9.56 22.96
N VAL A 157 -19.08 8.44 22.27
CA VAL A 157 -20.22 7.50 22.46
C VAL A 157 -19.81 6.20 23.16
N MET A 158 -18.51 5.93 23.30
CA MET A 158 -17.99 4.64 23.79
C MET A 158 -18.55 4.26 25.17
N SER A 159 -18.60 5.21 26.09
CA SER A 159 -19.12 4.98 27.44
C SER A 159 -20.61 4.58 27.45
N SER A 160 -21.38 5.05 26.47
CA SER A 160 -22.79 4.68 26.30
C SER A 160 -22.92 3.29 25.66
N LEU A 161 -22.07 2.97 24.68
CA LEU A 161 -22.05 1.64 24.05
C LEU A 161 -21.75 0.55 25.07
N ILE A 162 -20.75 0.76 25.93
CA ILE A 162 -20.35 -0.20 26.97
C ILE A 162 -21.47 -0.37 28.01
N ARG A 163 -21.95 0.72 28.62
CA ARG A 163 -22.94 0.64 29.71
C ARG A 163 -24.28 0.03 29.29
N ARG A 164 -24.64 0.16 28.01
CA ARG A 164 -25.93 -0.31 27.48
C ARG A 164 -25.80 -1.56 26.63
N ALA A 165 -24.60 -2.16 26.54
CA ALA A 165 -24.32 -3.30 25.67
C ALA A 165 -24.80 -3.09 24.20
N LEU A 166 -24.71 -1.85 23.70
CA LEU A 166 -25.15 -1.53 22.33
C LEU A 166 -24.09 -1.98 21.31
N PRO A 167 -24.50 -2.27 20.06
CA PRO A 167 -23.56 -2.55 18.98
C PRO A 167 -22.79 -1.27 18.60
N GLY A 168 -21.49 -1.43 18.33
CA GLY A 168 -20.65 -0.39 17.74
C GLY A 168 -20.60 -0.54 16.21
N VAL A 169 -19.48 -0.13 15.61
CA VAL A 169 -19.19 -0.48 14.21
C VAL A 169 -19.09 -2.00 14.09
N GLU A 170 -19.74 -2.57 13.07
CA GLU A 170 -19.70 -4.01 12.81
C GLU A 170 -18.28 -4.46 12.49
N ILE A 171 -17.87 -5.55 13.11
CA ILE A 171 -16.56 -6.19 12.88
C ILE A 171 -16.85 -7.53 12.21
N THR A 172 -16.08 -7.88 11.19
CA THR A 172 -16.18 -9.17 10.50
C THR A 172 -14.81 -9.84 10.50
N SER A 173 -14.73 -11.11 10.90
CA SER A 173 -13.49 -11.87 10.85
C SER A 173 -13.14 -12.24 9.40
N MET A 174 -11.85 -12.18 9.06
CA MET A 174 -11.33 -12.62 7.77
C MET A 174 -10.38 -13.80 7.95
N SER A 175 -10.49 -14.81 7.08
CA SER A 175 -9.72 -16.05 7.14
C SER A 175 -8.27 -15.91 6.63
N GLY A 176 -7.88 -14.72 6.17
CA GLY A 176 -6.53 -14.41 5.69
C GLY A 176 -6.34 -12.90 5.52
N PRO A 177 -5.09 -12.44 5.35
CA PRO A 177 -4.80 -11.03 5.08
C PRO A 177 -5.49 -10.56 3.77
N PRO A 178 -5.88 -9.28 3.68
CA PRO A 178 -6.45 -8.70 2.46
C PRO A 178 -5.47 -8.66 1.28
#